data_AF-A0A969HMF2-F1
#
_entry.id   AF-A0A969HMF2-F1
#
_cell.length_a   1.000
_cell.length_b   1.000
_cell.length_c   1.000
_cell.angle_alpha   90.00
_cell.angle_beta   90.00
_cell.angle_gamma   90.00
#
_symmetry.space_group_name_H-M   'P 1'
#
loop_
_entity.id
_entity.type
_entity.pdbx_description
1 polymer ?
#
loop_
_entity_poly.entity_id
_entity_poly.type
_entity_poly.pdbx_seq_one_letter_code
_entity_poly.pdbx_strand_id
1 'polypeptide(L)'
;MKKIYLLLALTWGLFGYAGAQKKKDEPVAQSALEKTDLSGLKFRNVGPAITSGRISDFAVNPHNPKEYYVAVSSGGVWKTVNAGTTFTPLFDSQGSYSIGCVSLDPNNPDVVWVGTGENNNQRSVAYGDGVYKSEDGGQSWTHRGLANTQHIGRIVAHPQDTQTAWVASIGSLYSSNPERGVFKTTDGGKTWEKTLFVNDSTGIIDLVINPQNPDQLWAAPGNAAARP
;
A
#
# COMPACT_ATOMS: atom_id res chain seq x y z
N MET A 1 -39.38 60.26 -24.00
CA MET A 1 -39.02 60.36 -22.56
C MET A 1 -40.05 59.59 -21.74
N LYS A 2 -39.59 58.79 -20.76
CA LYS A 2 -40.33 58.06 -19.69
C LYS A 2 -41.20 56.86 -20.18
N LYS A 3 -40.95 55.58 -19.90
CA LYS A 3 -40.71 54.72 -18.70
C LYS A 3 -41.98 54.25 -17.94
N ILE A 4 -42.13 52.90 -17.89
CA ILE A 4 -42.67 52.01 -16.82
C ILE A 4 -44.23 51.81 -16.86
N TYR A 5 -44.87 50.61 -16.75
CA TYR A 5 -44.86 49.56 -15.70
C TYR A 5 -45.17 48.11 -16.16
N LEU A 6 -44.64 47.18 -15.34
CA LEU A 6 -44.93 45.75 -15.12
C LEU A 6 -46.39 45.28 -15.27
N LEU A 7 -46.57 44.01 -15.69
CA LEU A 7 -47.48 43.06 -15.03
C LEU A 7 -47.14 41.59 -15.40
N LEU A 8 -46.74 40.82 -14.38
CA LEU A 8 -46.74 39.36 -14.34
C LEU A 8 -48.19 38.85 -14.35
N ALA A 9 -48.49 37.77 -15.09
CA ALA A 9 -49.13 36.55 -14.57
C ALA A 9 -49.55 35.58 -15.69
N LEU A 10 -49.50 34.28 -15.35
CA LEU A 10 -50.21 33.14 -15.92
C LEU A 10 -49.69 32.53 -17.24
N THR A 11 -48.77 31.57 -17.11
CA THR A 11 -48.83 30.34 -17.90
C THR A 11 -48.67 29.14 -16.97
N TRP A 12 -49.79 28.55 -16.59
CA TRP A 12 -49.88 27.27 -15.90
C TRP A 12 -50.19 26.19 -16.93
N GLY A 13 -49.49 25.06 -16.85
CA GLY A 13 -50.05 23.78 -17.29
C GLY A 13 -49.63 23.25 -18.66
N LEU A 14 -48.36 22.92 -18.83
CA LEU A 14 -47.94 21.82 -19.72
C LEU A 14 -46.98 20.91 -18.97
N PHE A 15 -47.48 20.24 -17.92
CA PHE A 15 -46.84 19.04 -17.40
C PHE A 15 -47.13 17.90 -18.39
N GLY A 16 -46.24 17.74 -19.36
CA GLY A 16 -46.18 16.53 -20.16
C GLY A 16 -45.90 15.36 -19.22
N TYR A 17 -46.83 14.40 -19.18
CA TYR A 17 -46.66 13.11 -18.53
C TYR A 17 -45.56 12.34 -19.26
N ALA A 18 -44.29 12.59 -18.91
CA ALA A 18 -43.22 11.66 -19.21
C ALA A 18 -43.37 10.51 -18.21
N GLY A 19 -44.21 9.53 -18.57
CA GLY A 19 -44.23 8.26 -17.88
C GLY A 19 -42.85 7.65 -17.98
N ALA A 20 -42.06 7.75 -16.92
CA ALA A 20 -40.85 6.96 -16.79
C ALA A 20 -41.28 5.50 -16.86
N GLN A 21 -41.05 4.84 -18.01
CA GLN A 21 -41.06 3.39 -18.07
C GLN A 21 -40.05 2.93 -17.03
N LYS A 22 -40.54 2.43 -15.89
CA LYS A 22 -39.72 1.60 -15.01
C LYS A 22 -39.18 0.49 -15.91
N LYS A 23 -37.89 0.55 -16.23
CA LYS A 23 -37.16 -0.62 -16.70
C LYS A 23 -37.51 -1.71 -15.70
N LYS A 24 -38.27 -2.72 -16.13
CA LYS A 24 -38.39 -3.94 -15.35
C LYS A 24 -36.96 -4.45 -15.27
N ASP A 25 -36.43 -4.52 -14.06
CA ASP A 25 -35.20 -5.26 -13.80
C ASP A 25 -35.51 -6.71 -14.20
N GLU A 26 -35.14 -7.09 -15.42
CA GLU A 26 -35.14 -8.50 -15.79
C GLU A 26 -34.18 -9.20 -14.82
N PRO A 27 -34.59 -10.31 -14.19
CA PRO A 27 -33.69 -11.04 -13.31
C PRO A 27 -32.48 -11.42 -14.14
N VAL A 28 -31.32 -10.88 -13.77
CA VAL A 28 -30.04 -11.28 -14.36
C VAL A 28 -29.98 -12.79 -14.19
N ALA A 29 -30.08 -13.51 -15.30
CA ALA A 29 -30.05 -14.96 -15.28
C ALA A 29 -28.73 -15.37 -14.62
N GLN A 30 -28.83 -15.94 -13.40
CA GLN A 30 -27.65 -16.39 -12.66
C GLN A 30 -26.81 -17.26 -13.57
N SER A 31 -25.55 -16.88 -13.77
CA SER A 31 -24.67 -17.57 -14.70
C SER A 31 -24.56 -19.04 -14.30
N ALA A 32 -24.30 -19.94 -15.26
CA ALA A 32 -24.09 -21.36 -14.94
C ALA A 32 -22.98 -21.56 -13.88
N LEU A 33 -22.01 -20.62 -13.81
CA LEU A 33 -20.98 -20.57 -12.79
C LEU A 33 -21.54 -20.30 -11.38
N GLU A 34 -22.52 -19.42 -11.23
CA GLU A 34 -23.17 -19.13 -9.94
C GLU A 34 -23.96 -20.32 -9.39
N LYS A 35 -24.39 -21.24 -10.26
CA LYS A 35 -25.07 -22.48 -9.89
C LYS A 35 -24.13 -23.67 -9.69
N THR A 36 -22.85 -23.50 -9.99
CA THR A 36 -21.86 -24.57 -9.88
C THR A 36 -21.22 -24.52 -8.50
N ASP A 37 -21.28 -25.63 -7.76
CA ASP A 37 -20.54 -25.77 -6.51
C ASP A 37 -19.04 -25.94 -6.82
N LEU A 38 -18.28 -24.86 -6.59
CA LEU A 38 -16.82 -24.84 -6.77
C LEU A 38 -16.07 -25.07 -5.45
N SER A 39 -16.77 -25.36 -4.34
CA SER A 39 -16.14 -25.53 -3.01
C SER A 39 -15.16 -26.70 -2.96
N GLY A 40 -15.32 -27.69 -3.84
CA GLY A 40 -14.39 -28.82 -4.00
C GLY A 40 -13.13 -28.51 -4.82
N LEU A 41 -13.06 -27.34 -5.47
CA LEU A 41 -11.89 -26.93 -6.23
C LEU A 41 -10.89 -26.19 -5.35
N LYS A 42 -9.62 -26.58 -5.45
CA LYS A 42 -8.51 -25.87 -4.81
C LYS A 42 -7.57 -25.31 -5.86
N PHE A 43 -7.14 -24.08 -5.66
CA PHE A 43 -6.01 -23.55 -6.40
C PHE A 43 -4.78 -24.38 -6.07
N ARG A 44 -3.97 -24.67 -7.09
CA ARG A 44 -2.66 -25.28 -6.92
C ARG A 44 -1.62 -24.41 -7.60
N ASN A 45 -0.50 -24.22 -6.93
CA ASN A 45 0.65 -23.59 -7.56
C ASN A 45 1.17 -24.52 -8.68
N VAL A 46 1.35 -23.98 -9.89
CA VAL A 46 1.91 -24.70 -11.05
C VAL A 46 3.39 -24.39 -11.25
N GLY A 47 4.00 -23.67 -10.31
CA GLY A 47 5.35 -23.12 -10.38
C GLY A 47 5.46 -21.96 -11.37
N PRO A 48 6.53 -21.15 -11.28
CA PRO A 48 7.00 -20.42 -12.44
C PRO A 48 7.57 -21.44 -13.44
N ALA A 49 6.97 -21.54 -14.63
CA ALA A 49 7.47 -22.44 -15.67
C ALA A 49 8.81 -21.96 -16.27
N ILE A 50 9.12 -20.65 -16.21
CA ILE A 50 10.29 -20.05 -16.88
C ILE A 50 10.87 -18.83 -16.12
N THR A 51 10.07 -17.92 -15.56
CA THR A 51 10.56 -16.69 -14.92
C THR A 51 10.00 -16.48 -13.52
N SER A 52 10.85 -16.02 -12.59
CA SER A 52 10.44 -15.52 -11.27
C SER A 52 9.77 -14.14 -11.38
N GLY A 53 8.97 -13.79 -10.38
CA GLY A 53 8.51 -12.41 -10.17
C GLY A 53 9.63 -11.49 -9.68
N ARG A 54 9.37 -10.18 -9.73
CA ARG A 54 10.28 -9.13 -9.26
C ARG A 54 10.26 -9.06 -7.73
N ILE A 55 11.45 -9.09 -7.13
CA ILE A 55 11.66 -8.97 -5.69
C ILE A 55 12.11 -7.53 -5.40
N SER A 56 11.39 -6.85 -4.52
CA SER A 56 11.72 -5.47 -4.11
C SER A 56 12.71 -5.44 -2.95
N ASP A 57 12.55 -6.36 -1.99
CA ASP A 57 13.31 -6.36 -0.74
C ASP A 57 13.28 -7.73 -0.04
N PHE A 58 14.16 -7.93 0.93
CA PHE A 58 14.13 -9.06 1.85
C PHE A 58 14.58 -8.64 3.26
N ALA A 59 13.99 -9.23 4.29
CA ALA A 59 14.38 -9.01 5.67
C ALA A 59 14.75 -10.34 6.34
N VAL A 60 16.01 -10.45 6.75
CA VAL A 60 16.58 -11.67 7.33
C VAL A 60 16.53 -11.61 8.85
N ASN A 61 16.04 -12.68 9.48
CA ASN A 61 16.05 -12.78 10.94
C ASN A 61 17.52 -12.76 11.44
N PRO A 62 17.91 -11.75 12.25
CA PRO A 62 19.30 -11.60 12.72
C PRO A 62 19.75 -12.74 13.65
N HIS A 63 18.80 -13.46 14.26
CA HIS A 63 19.07 -14.58 15.17
C HIS A 63 18.96 -15.94 14.47
N ASN A 64 18.40 -15.99 13.26
CA ASN A 64 18.25 -17.21 12.47
C ASN A 64 18.24 -16.92 10.96
N PRO A 65 19.41 -16.93 10.28
CA PRO A 65 19.50 -16.61 8.85
C PRO A 65 18.75 -17.58 7.91
N LYS A 66 18.25 -18.72 8.41
CA LYS A 66 17.39 -19.63 7.64
C LYS A 66 15.96 -19.10 7.51
N GLU A 67 15.61 -18.09 8.30
CA GLU A 67 14.31 -17.46 8.34
C GLU A 67 14.41 -16.04 7.78
N TYR A 68 13.63 -15.76 6.75
CA TYR A 68 13.57 -14.43 6.15
C TYR A 68 12.26 -14.22 5.39
N TYR A 69 11.95 -12.94 5.24
CA TYR A 69 10.79 -12.43 4.53
C TYR A 69 11.21 -11.87 3.18
N VAL A 70 10.35 -12.01 2.19
CA VAL A 70 10.57 -11.55 0.82
C VAL A 70 9.41 -10.66 0.42
N ALA A 71 9.72 -9.41 0.05
CA ALA A 71 8.77 -8.46 -0.50
C ALA A 71 8.71 -8.63 -2.02
N VAL A 72 7.58 -9.11 -2.54
CA VAL A 72 7.37 -9.30 -3.97
C VAL A 72 6.65 -8.07 -4.53
N SER A 73 7.21 -7.47 -5.57
CA SER A 73 6.66 -6.26 -6.20
C SER A 73 5.20 -6.39 -6.64
N SER A 74 4.76 -7.60 -7.01
CA SER A 74 3.38 -7.90 -7.37
C SER A 74 3.04 -9.33 -6.95
N GLY A 75 3.01 -9.57 -5.64
CA GLY A 75 2.78 -10.91 -5.10
C GLY A 75 2.79 -11.00 -3.57
N GLY A 76 2.62 -9.88 -2.86
CA GLY A 76 2.58 -9.87 -1.40
C GLY A 76 3.91 -10.20 -0.73
N VAL A 77 3.82 -10.66 0.52
CA VAL A 77 4.97 -11.01 1.36
C VAL A 77 5.01 -12.51 1.55
N TRP A 78 6.22 -13.07 1.40
CA TRP A 78 6.49 -14.49 1.57
C TRP A 78 7.50 -14.70 2.68
N LYS A 79 7.41 -15.80 3.40
CA LYS A 79 8.37 -16.19 4.45
C LYS A 79 8.94 -17.56 4.17
N THR A 80 10.22 -17.73 4.42
CA THR A 80 10.85 -19.05 4.55
C THR A 80 11.37 -19.23 5.97
N VAL A 81 11.48 -20.49 6.40
CA VAL A 81 12.10 -20.91 7.67
C VAL A 81 13.19 -21.98 7.45
N ASN A 82 13.46 -22.29 6.18
CA ASN A 82 14.36 -23.37 5.76
C ASN A 82 15.32 -22.92 4.65
N ALA A 83 15.85 -21.70 4.81
CA ALA A 83 16.85 -21.10 3.93
C ALA A 83 16.42 -21.05 2.45
N GLY A 84 15.15 -20.78 2.19
CA GLY A 84 14.62 -20.62 0.85
C GLY A 84 14.26 -21.92 0.12
N THR A 85 14.26 -23.06 0.81
CA THR A 85 13.82 -24.33 0.21
C THR A 85 12.32 -24.30 -0.09
N THR A 86 11.52 -23.75 0.84
CA THR A 86 10.08 -23.52 0.65
C THR A 86 9.68 -22.15 1.18
N PHE A 87 8.60 -21.60 0.64
CA PHE A 87 8.03 -20.32 1.06
C PHE A 87 6.53 -20.45 1.36
N THR A 88 6.09 -19.72 2.37
CA THR A 88 4.68 -19.57 2.76
C THR A 88 4.23 -18.15 2.43
N PRO A 89 3.13 -17.94 1.68
CA PRO A 89 2.56 -16.61 1.48
C PRO A 89 1.90 -16.14 2.79
N LEU A 90 2.16 -14.88 3.17
CA LEU A 90 1.67 -14.30 4.42
C LEU A 90 0.71 -13.12 4.23
N PHE A 91 0.58 -12.61 3.00
CA PHE A 91 -0.07 -11.32 2.74
C PHE A 91 -1.27 -11.40 1.78
N ASP A 92 -1.71 -12.60 1.40
CA ASP A 92 -2.73 -12.83 0.37
C ASP A 92 -4.12 -12.27 0.73
N SER A 93 -4.37 -12.02 2.02
CA SER A 93 -5.65 -11.47 2.52
C SER A 93 -5.61 -9.98 2.83
N GLN A 94 -4.55 -9.27 2.44
CA GLN A 94 -4.38 -7.84 2.73
C GLN A 94 -4.78 -6.96 1.54
N GLY A 95 -4.92 -5.65 1.78
CA GLY A 95 -5.47 -4.70 0.80
C GLY A 95 -4.59 -4.44 -0.42
N SER A 96 -3.27 -4.67 -0.31
CA SER A 96 -2.34 -4.50 -1.42
C SER A 96 -1.54 -5.76 -1.71
N TYR A 97 -1.37 -6.06 -3.00
CA TYR A 97 -0.47 -7.10 -3.49
C TYR A 97 0.91 -6.54 -3.88
N SER A 98 1.04 -5.21 -3.92
CA SER A 98 2.23 -4.50 -4.36
C SER A 98 3.09 -4.14 -3.15
N ILE A 99 4.30 -4.70 -3.06
CA ILE A 99 5.17 -4.50 -1.91
C ILE A 99 6.47 -3.81 -2.30
N GLY A 100 6.78 -2.71 -1.62
CA GLY A 100 8.00 -1.93 -1.80
C GLY A 100 9.12 -2.38 -0.87
N CYS A 101 8.83 -2.62 0.41
CA CYS A 101 9.83 -3.04 1.38
C CYS A 101 9.26 -3.88 2.51
N VAL A 102 10.14 -4.62 3.18
CA VAL A 102 9.85 -5.38 4.40
C VAL A 102 10.98 -5.16 5.39
N SER A 103 10.65 -4.98 6.66
CA SER A 103 11.64 -4.70 7.71
C SER A 103 11.28 -5.47 8.98
N LEU A 104 12.29 -5.92 9.70
CA LEU A 104 12.14 -6.58 11.00
C LEU A 104 12.56 -5.62 12.11
N ASP A 105 11.90 -5.75 13.26
CA ASP A 105 12.51 -5.27 14.49
C ASP A 105 13.77 -6.10 14.78
N PRO A 106 14.94 -5.46 14.99
CA PRO A 106 16.20 -6.18 15.15
C PRO A 106 16.32 -6.97 16.46
N ASN A 107 15.49 -6.68 17.48
CA ASN A 107 15.45 -7.41 18.76
C ASN A 107 14.25 -8.35 18.87
N ASN A 108 13.22 -8.15 18.05
CA ASN A 108 12.04 -9.01 18.03
C ASN A 108 11.62 -9.34 16.58
N PRO A 109 12.19 -10.40 15.97
CA PRO A 109 11.87 -10.79 14.60
C PRO A 109 10.40 -11.17 14.33
N ASP A 110 9.56 -11.33 15.37
CA ASP A 110 8.11 -11.49 15.20
C ASP A 110 7.41 -10.17 14.86
N VAL A 111 8.05 -9.02 15.14
CA VAL A 111 7.56 -7.72 14.70
C VAL A 111 8.08 -7.44 13.28
N VAL A 112 7.14 -7.46 12.34
CA VAL A 112 7.40 -7.25 10.92
C VAL A 112 6.65 -6.02 10.43
N TRP A 113 7.37 -5.14 9.74
CA TRP A 113 6.80 -3.98 9.06
C TRP A 113 6.82 -4.19 7.55
N VAL A 114 5.73 -3.82 6.89
CA VAL A 114 5.57 -3.94 5.43
C VAL A 114 5.17 -2.59 4.87
N GLY A 115 5.96 -2.09 3.93
CA GLY A 115 5.64 -0.93 3.12
C GLY A 115 5.10 -1.36 1.78
N THR A 116 3.87 -0.95 1.47
CA THR A 116 3.22 -1.29 0.19
C THR A 116 3.56 -0.28 -0.90
N GLY A 117 3.38 -0.69 -2.15
CA GLY A 117 3.70 0.06 -3.34
C GLY A 117 5.16 -0.07 -3.74
N GLU A 118 5.41 -0.47 -4.98
CA GLU A 118 6.76 -0.71 -5.46
C GLU A 118 7.63 0.56 -5.41
N ASN A 119 8.87 0.42 -4.96
CA ASN A 119 9.82 1.53 -4.79
C ASN A 119 10.82 1.68 -5.94
N ASN A 120 10.64 0.95 -7.04
CA ASN A 120 11.61 0.88 -8.14
C ASN A 120 11.36 1.89 -9.28
N ASN A 121 10.36 2.76 -9.14
CA ASN A 121 10.00 3.85 -10.07
C ASN A 121 9.99 3.46 -11.57
N GLN A 122 9.47 2.27 -11.90
CA GLN A 122 9.40 1.79 -13.28
C GLN A 122 8.18 2.34 -14.05
N ARG A 123 8.13 2.10 -15.37
CA ARG A 123 6.97 2.49 -16.23
C ARG A 123 5.69 1.71 -15.91
N SER A 124 5.82 0.52 -15.32
CA SER A 124 4.71 -0.31 -14.88
C SER A 124 4.97 -0.70 -13.44
N VAL A 125 4.31 0.01 -12.53
CA VAL A 125 4.35 -0.24 -11.09
C VAL A 125 2.94 -0.17 -10.55
N ALA A 126 2.65 -1.02 -9.56
CA ALA A 126 1.42 -0.92 -8.79
C ALA A 126 1.65 -0.05 -7.54
N TYR A 127 0.70 0.84 -7.25
CA TYR A 127 0.67 1.55 -5.98
C TYR A 127 0.21 0.63 -4.84
N GLY A 128 0.58 1.01 -3.63
CA GLY A 128 0.14 0.43 -2.39
C GLY A 128 -0.86 1.31 -1.66
N ASP A 129 -1.26 0.84 -0.50
CA ASP A 129 -2.23 1.44 0.41
C ASP A 129 -1.60 1.75 1.78
N GLY A 130 -0.28 1.94 1.86
CA GLY A 130 0.42 2.40 3.06
C GLY A 130 1.23 1.31 3.78
N VAL A 131 1.17 1.32 5.11
CA VAL A 131 2.03 0.50 5.97
C VAL A 131 1.23 -0.53 6.76
N TYR A 132 1.76 -1.74 6.87
CA TYR A 132 1.24 -2.80 7.72
C TYR A 132 2.27 -3.20 8.78
N LYS A 133 1.77 -3.64 9.93
CA LYS A 133 2.58 -4.22 11.01
C LYS A 133 2.00 -5.59 11.39
N SER A 134 2.87 -6.56 11.58
CA SER A 134 2.60 -7.83 12.27
C SER A 134 3.39 -7.85 13.57
N GLU A 135 2.84 -8.52 14.58
CA GLU A 135 3.48 -8.76 15.89
C GLU A 135 3.57 -10.26 16.21
N ASP A 136 3.27 -11.11 15.23
CA ASP A 136 3.20 -12.58 15.35
C ASP A 136 3.95 -13.30 14.20
N GLY A 137 4.97 -12.64 13.65
CA GLY A 137 5.80 -13.19 12.58
C GLY A 137 5.09 -13.27 11.22
N GLY A 138 4.05 -12.46 11.02
CA GLY A 138 3.28 -12.35 9.78
C GLY A 138 2.09 -13.31 9.67
N GLN A 139 1.64 -13.90 10.78
CA GLN A 139 0.41 -14.70 10.82
C GLN A 139 -0.84 -13.81 10.75
N SER A 140 -0.77 -12.63 11.35
CA SER A 140 -1.77 -11.57 11.21
C SER A 140 -1.10 -10.23 10.94
N TRP A 141 -1.85 -9.36 10.26
CA TRP A 141 -1.41 -8.02 9.89
C TRP A 141 -2.45 -7.01 10.31
N THR A 142 -1.99 -5.84 10.74
CA THR A 142 -2.85 -4.69 10.91
C THR A 142 -2.37 -3.54 10.04
N HIS A 143 -3.29 -2.90 9.33
CA HIS A 143 -3.04 -1.65 8.63
C HIS A 143 -2.69 -0.55 9.64
N ARG A 144 -1.61 0.18 9.38
CA ARG A 144 -1.04 1.24 10.22
C ARG A 144 -1.09 2.59 9.53
N GLY A 145 -2.01 2.80 8.59
CA GLY A 145 -2.20 4.10 7.96
C GLY A 145 -1.21 4.39 6.83
N LEU A 146 -1.00 5.69 6.57
CA LEU A 146 -0.24 6.19 5.41
C LEU A 146 -0.84 5.77 4.05
N ALA A 147 -2.16 5.62 3.96
CA ALA A 147 -2.81 5.04 2.78
C ALA A 147 -2.60 5.81 1.46
N ASN A 148 -2.37 7.12 1.54
CA ASN A 148 -2.21 7.98 0.38
C ASN A 148 -0.74 8.16 -0.04
N THR A 149 0.23 7.52 0.63
CA THR A 149 1.65 7.59 0.23
C THR A 149 1.91 6.90 -1.10
N GLN A 150 1.09 5.92 -1.47
CA GLN A 150 1.16 5.06 -2.65
C GLN A 150 2.44 4.20 -2.75
N HIS A 151 3.62 4.74 -2.48
CA HIS A 151 4.90 4.06 -2.64
C HIS A 151 5.78 4.28 -1.41
N ILE A 152 5.94 3.22 -0.61
CA ILE A 152 6.84 3.21 0.54
C ILE A 152 8.22 2.72 0.10
N GLY A 153 9.21 3.61 0.17
CA GLY A 153 10.58 3.34 -0.22
C GLY A 153 11.31 2.43 0.77
N ARG A 154 11.22 2.77 2.06
CA ARG A 154 11.95 2.11 3.14
C ARG A 154 11.19 2.23 4.46
N ILE A 155 11.27 1.19 5.28
CA ILE A 155 10.91 1.26 6.70
C ILE A 155 12.15 0.92 7.55
N VAL A 156 12.40 1.72 8.57
CA VAL A 156 13.47 1.51 9.54
C VAL A 156 12.85 1.42 10.93
N ALA A 157 12.97 0.25 11.58
CA ALA A 157 12.57 0.06 12.97
C ALA A 157 13.66 0.55 13.91
N HIS A 158 13.28 1.16 15.04
CA HIS A 158 14.24 1.61 16.03
C HIS A 158 14.93 0.42 16.72
N PRO A 159 16.26 0.41 16.85
CA PRO A 159 17.00 -0.77 17.29
C PRO A 159 16.91 -1.09 18.79
N GLN A 160 16.23 -0.27 19.58
CA GLN A 160 15.95 -0.52 21.01
C GLN A 160 14.50 -0.21 21.42
N ASP A 161 13.63 0.14 20.47
CA ASP A 161 12.25 0.52 20.77
C ASP A 161 11.31 0.03 19.66
N THR A 162 10.64 -1.09 19.91
CA THR A 162 9.69 -1.74 18.98
C THR A 162 8.51 -0.85 18.57
N GLN A 163 8.24 0.22 19.31
CA GLN A 163 7.14 1.15 19.02
C GLN A 163 7.56 2.29 18.10
N THR A 164 8.87 2.52 17.94
CA THR A 164 9.40 3.58 17.09
C THR A 164 9.83 3.04 15.73
N ALA A 165 9.34 3.68 14.68
CA ALA A 165 9.75 3.39 13.30
C ALA A 165 9.68 4.63 12.43
N TRP A 166 10.49 4.63 11.37
CA TRP A 166 10.49 5.66 10.34
C TRP A 166 10.14 5.05 8.98
N VAL A 167 9.39 5.82 8.20
CA VAL A 167 8.90 5.44 6.88
C VAL A 167 9.35 6.49 5.88
N ALA A 168 10.12 6.05 4.88
CA ALA A 168 10.43 6.83 3.70
C ALA A 168 9.26 6.72 2.72
N SER A 169 8.58 7.83 2.49
CA SER A 169 7.52 7.92 1.49
C SER A 169 8.03 8.59 0.23
N ILE A 170 7.92 7.87 -0.88
CA ILE A 170 8.17 8.42 -2.20
C ILE A 170 7.00 9.32 -2.59
N GLY A 171 5.75 8.91 -2.32
CA GLY A 171 4.53 9.55 -2.85
C GLY A 171 4.08 8.97 -4.19
N SER A 172 3.08 9.60 -4.80
CA SER A 172 2.64 9.29 -6.17
C SER A 172 3.80 9.46 -7.15
N LEU A 173 3.98 8.53 -8.09
CA LEU A 173 5.05 8.67 -9.10
C LEU A 173 4.69 9.64 -10.22
N TYR A 174 3.41 9.86 -10.49
CA TYR A 174 2.99 10.57 -11.70
C TYR A 174 2.19 11.83 -11.42
N SER A 175 2.09 12.24 -10.15
CA SER A 175 1.43 13.47 -9.74
C SER A 175 2.07 14.02 -8.49
N SER A 176 2.02 15.34 -8.28
CA SER A 176 2.32 15.90 -6.97
C SER A 176 1.33 15.38 -5.91
N ASN A 177 1.81 15.15 -4.70
CA ASN A 177 0.99 14.80 -3.55
C ASN A 177 1.70 15.19 -2.23
N PRO A 178 0.96 15.56 -1.17
CA PRO A 178 1.56 15.99 0.09
C PRO A 178 2.11 14.82 0.93
N GLU A 179 1.75 13.57 0.64
CA GLU A 179 2.17 12.37 1.39
C GLU A 179 3.56 11.86 0.97
N ARG A 180 4.51 12.78 0.88
CA ARG A 180 5.94 12.54 0.65
C ARG A 180 6.75 12.86 1.89
N GLY A 181 7.97 12.35 1.95
CA GLY A 181 8.91 12.71 3.01
C GLY A 181 9.20 11.56 3.96
N VAL A 182 9.55 11.88 5.19
CA VAL A 182 9.76 10.91 6.27
C VAL A 182 8.63 11.03 7.28
N PHE A 183 8.01 9.91 7.59
CA PHE A 183 7.04 9.79 8.67
C PHE A 183 7.65 9.00 9.82
N LYS A 184 7.48 9.46 11.05
CA LYS A 184 7.91 8.78 12.28
C LYS A 184 6.67 8.38 13.08
N THR A 185 6.72 7.20 13.68
CA THR A 185 5.81 6.80 14.75
C THR A 185 6.62 6.49 16.01
N THR A 186 5.99 6.64 17.17
CA THR A 186 6.52 6.23 18.48
C THR A 186 5.50 5.40 19.26
N ASP A 187 4.39 5.00 18.62
CA ASP A 187 3.28 4.27 19.23
C ASP A 187 2.90 2.99 18.47
N GLY A 188 3.85 2.46 17.69
CA GLY A 188 3.67 1.25 16.89
C GLY A 188 2.82 1.47 15.64
N GLY A 189 2.79 2.68 15.10
CA GLY A 189 2.11 3.06 13.86
C GLY A 189 0.63 3.39 14.03
N LYS A 190 0.18 3.71 15.25
CA LYS A 190 -1.18 4.22 15.50
C LYS A 190 -1.29 5.67 15.05
N THR A 191 -0.22 6.44 15.25
CA THR A 191 -0.08 7.81 14.76
C THR A 191 1.26 8.01 14.05
N TRP A 192 1.28 8.99 13.14
CA TRP A 192 2.46 9.33 12.35
C TRP A 192 2.69 10.84 12.34
N GLU A 193 3.92 11.23 12.61
CA GLU A 193 4.43 12.59 12.49
C GLU A 193 5.28 12.72 11.24
N LYS A 194 5.05 13.74 10.40
CA LYS A 194 5.91 14.03 9.25
C LYS A 194 7.13 14.83 9.70
N THR A 195 8.28 14.19 9.75
CA THR A 195 9.53 14.74 10.33
C THR A 195 10.50 15.31 9.28
N LEU A 196 10.34 14.92 8.01
CA LEU A 196 11.05 15.52 6.88
C LEU A 196 10.08 15.73 5.72
N PHE A 197 10.05 16.93 5.17
CA PHE A 197 9.27 17.27 3.98
C PHE A 197 10.03 18.29 3.15
N VAL A 198 10.22 17.98 1.86
CA VAL A 198 10.90 18.89 0.93
C VAL A 198 9.87 19.73 0.19
N ASN A 199 8.99 19.08 -0.57
CA ASN A 199 7.82 19.64 -1.25
C ASN A 199 6.90 18.48 -1.71
N ASP A 200 5.83 18.79 -2.43
CA ASP A 200 4.83 17.83 -2.92
C ASP A 200 5.28 17.00 -4.14
N SER A 201 6.51 17.18 -4.60
CA SER A 201 7.05 16.58 -5.84
C SER A 201 8.39 15.84 -5.61
N THR A 202 9.02 16.04 -4.46
CA THR A 202 10.25 15.36 -4.02
C THR A 202 9.95 14.38 -2.90
N GLY A 203 10.10 13.09 -3.18
CA GLY A 203 9.93 12.00 -2.21
C GLY A 203 11.23 11.62 -1.52
N ILE A 204 11.14 10.71 -0.55
CA ILE A 204 12.30 10.04 0.07
C ILE A 204 12.24 8.57 -0.32
N ILE A 205 13.31 8.08 -0.94
CA ILE A 205 13.39 6.69 -1.43
C ILE A 205 13.98 5.75 -0.39
N ASP A 206 14.93 6.23 0.41
CA ASP A 206 15.66 5.40 1.35
C ASP A 206 16.02 6.14 2.64
N LEU A 207 16.20 5.36 3.70
CA LEU A 207 16.59 5.80 5.03
C LEU A 207 17.62 4.84 5.60
N VAL A 208 18.71 5.40 6.13
CA VAL A 208 19.69 4.65 6.91
C VAL A 208 19.83 5.28 8.28
N ILE A 209 19.75 4.44 9.32
CA ILE A 209 19.88 4.85 10.71
C ILE A 209 21.33 4.69 11.18
N ASN A 210 21.81 5.62 11.98
CA ASN A 210 23.09 5.49 12.65
C ASN A 210 22.95 4.42 13.76
N PRO A 211 23.66 3.27 13.67
CA PRO A 211 23.53 2.21 14.67
C PRO A 211 24.08 2.60 16.05
N GLN A 212 24.94 3.63 16.12
CA GLN A 212 25.49 4.15 17.37
C GLN A 212 24.66 5.28 17.97
N ASN A 213 23.80 5.91 17.16
CA ASN A 213 22.90 6.98 17.60
C ASN A 213 21.59 6.93 16.80
N PRO A 214 20.60 6.14 17.26
CA PRO A 214 19.32 5.94 16.55
C PRO A 214 18.49 7.20 16.28
N ASP A 215 18.78 8.30 16.96
CA ASP A 215 18.13 9.60 16.69
C ASP A 215 18.66 10.29 15.43
N GLN A 216 19.74 9.76 14.83
CA GLN A 216 20.33 10.26 13.60
C GLN A 216 20.07 9.31 12.44
N LEU A 217 19.34 9.81 11.44
CA LEU A 217 19.07 9.12 10.18
C LEU A 217 19.53 9.98 9.00
N TRP A 218 19.97 9.33 7.93
CA TRP A 218 20.17 9.97 6.64
C TRP A 218 19.07 9.55 5.68
N ALA A 219 18.55 10.53 4.94
CA ALA A 219 17.46 10.35 3.98
C ALA A 219 17.96 10.61 2.57
N ALA A 220 17.66 9.69 1.65
CA ALA A 220 17.95 9.86 0.24
C ALA A 220 16.72 10.43 -0.48
N PRO A 221 16.78 11.65 -1.06
CA PRO A 221 15.69 12.18 -1.87
C PRO A 221 15.62 11.46 -3.22
N GLY A 222 14.41 11.18 -3.68
CA GLY A 222 14.11 10.63 -5.00
C GLY A 222 13.15 11.53 -5.77
N ASN A 223 13.52 11.92 -7.00
CA ASN A 223 12.59 12.59 -7.90
C ASN A 223 11.61 11.56 -8.43
N ALA A 224 10.36 11.65 -7.98
CA ALA A 224 9.29 10.78 -8.44
C ALA A 224 8.42 11.48 -9.48
N ALA A 225 8.13 12.79 -9.33
CA ALA A 225 7.27 13.49 -10.29
C ALA A 225 7.90 13.56 -11.69
N ALA A 226 7.24 12.93 -12.67
CA ALA A 226 7.47 13.26 -14.07
C ALA A 226 7.32 14.78 -14.23
N ARG A 227 8.36 15.44 -14.75
CA ARG A 227 8.22 16.84 -15.16
C ARG A 227 7.18 16.89 -16.29
N PRO A 228 6.28 17.90 -16.30
CA PRO A 228 5.32 18.09 -17.38
C PRO A 228 6.01 18.22 -18.74
#